data_AF-A0A417XUK8-F1
#
_entry.id   AF-A0A417XUK8-F1
#
_cell.length_a   1.000
_cell.length_b   1.000
_cell.length_c   1.000
_cell.angle_alpha   90.00
_cell.angle_beta   90.00
_cell.angle_gamma   90.00
#
_symmetry.space_group_name_H-M   'P 1'
#
loop_
_entity.id
_entity.type
_entity.pdbx_description
1 polymer ?
#
loop_
_entity_poly.entity_id
_entity_poly.type
_entity_poly.pdbx_seq_one_letter_code
_entity_poly.pdbx_strand_id
1 'polypeptide(L)'
;MSGQRVTHREDANPGEVREYRRDREHLYPLEDYQEALAIGSTVTSFCGIEVNLLRGDAAVVVEATEPGVEDCITCVDVWRQRRLVRL
;
A
#
# COMPACT_ATOMS: atom_id res chain seq x y z
N MET A 1 28.91 9.32 51.94
CA MET A 1 28.98 9.21 50.47
C MET A 1 28.95 7.73 50.11
N SER A 2 27.77 7.20 49.79
CA SER A 2 27.59 5.81 49.36
C SER A 2 26.89 5.82 48.02
N GLY A 3 27.65 5.49 46.97
CA GLY A 3 27.17 5.41 45.60
C GLY A 3 26.35 4.14 45.40
N GLN A 4 25.08 4.32 45.03
CA GLN A 4 24.22 3.24 44.61
C GLN A 4 24.27 3.18 43.08
N ARG A 5 25.05 2.22 42.54
CA ARG A 5 25.09 1.92 41.11
C ARG A 5 23.74 1.32 40.73
N VAL A 6 22.87 2.12 40.10
CA VAL A 6 21.70 1.59 39.40
C VAL A 6 22.22 0.92 38.13
N THR A 7 22.22 -0.41 38.12
CA THR A 7 22.39 -1.20 36.90
C THR A 7 21.16 -0.96 36.03
N HIS A 8 21.28 -0.08 35.03
CA HIS A 8 20.32 -0.04 33.94
C HIS A 8 20.41 -1.39 33.22
N ARG A 9 19.43 -2.24 33.49
CA ARG A 9 19.16 -3.40 32.66
C ARG A 9 18.68 -2.84 31.32
N GLU A 10 19.55 -2.89 30.31
CA GLU A 10 19.13 -2.71 28.92
C GLU A 10 18.22 -3.90 28.59
N ASP A 11 16.92 -3.67 28.71
CA ASP A 11 15.93 -4.54 28.08
C ASP A 11 16.10 -4.35 26.57
N ALA A 12 16.92 -5.21 25.96
CA ALA A 12 17.03 -5.33 24.52
C ALA A 12 15.62 -5.61 23.97
N ASN A 13 15.00 -4.60 23.34
CA ASN A 13 13.70 -4.72 22.70
C ASN A 13 13.81 -5.73 21.55
N PRO A 14 13.30 -6.95 21.69
CA PRO A 14 13.53 -8.01 20.72
C PRO A 14 12.55 -7.82 19.57
N GLY A 15 12.99 -7.09 18.55
CA GLY A 15 12.29 -7.05 17.27
C GLY A 15 11.53 -5.77 16.98
N GLU A 16 12.23 -4.63 16.99
CA GLU A 16 11.83 -3.56 16.07
C GLU A 16 12.05 -4.08 14.65
N VAL A 17 11.07 -4.84 14.13
CA VAL A 17 10.96 -5.08 12.70
C VAL A 17 10.81 -3.69 12.10
N ARG A 18 11.91 -3.19 11.55
CA ARG A 18 11.88 -2.02 10.68
C ARG A 18 11.13 -2.47 9.44
N GLU A 19 9.81 -2.39 9.51
CA GLU A 19 8.96 -2.60 8.36
C GLU A 19 9.23 -1.42 7.44
N TYR A 20 10.10 -1.63 6.45
CA TYR A 20 10.31 -0.69 5.36
C TYR A 20 9.07 -0.72 4.46
N ARG A 21 7.92 -0.25 4.97
CA ARG A 21 6.79 0.11 4.12
C ARG A 21 7.24 1.35 3.35
N ARG A 22 7.70 1.14 2.12
CA ARG A 22 7.64 2.25 1.15
C ARG A 22 6.16 2.49 0.93
N ASP A 23 5.71 3.72 1.10
CA ASP A 23 4.42 4.12 0.58
C ASP A 23 4.46 3.87 -0.93
N ARG A 24 3.66 2.91 -1.38
CA ARG A 24 3.55 2.51 -2.79
C ARG A 24 2.22 3.02 -3.33
N GLU A 25 2.21 3.43 -4.58
CA GLU A 25 0.97 3.74 -5.27
C GLU A 25 0.28 2.44 -5.67
N HIS A 26 -0.98 2.30 -5.29
CA HIS A 26 -1.77 1.11 -5.62
C HIS A 26 -2.52 1.36 -6.93
N LEU A 27 -2.48 0.38 -7.83
CA LEU A 27 -3.25 0.42 -9.06
C LEU A 27 -4.63 -0.22 -8.85
N TYR A 28 -5.63 0.37 -9.49
CA TYR A 28 -7.04 -0.02 -9.42
C TYR A 28 -7.58 -0.26 -10.83
N PRO A 29 -8.61 -1.10 -11.01
CA PRO A 29 -9.35 -1.16 -12.26
C PRO A 29 -9.96 0.21 -12.58
N LEU A 30 -9.78 0.70 -13.82
CA LEU A 30 -10.19 2.05 -14.20
C LEU A 30 -11.68 2.29 -14.01
N GLU A 31 -12.51 1.37 -14.52
CA GLU A 31 -13.97 1.45 -14.47
C GLU A 31 -14.45 1.46 -13.01
N ASP A 32 -13.98 0.50 -12.20
CA ASP A 32 -14.33 0.41 -10.78
C ASP A 32 -13.95 1.69 -10.00
N TYR A 33 -12.78 2.26 -10.28
CA TYR A 33 -12.33 3.49 -9.62
C TYR A 33 -13.16 4.70 -10.04
N GLN A 34 -13.49 4.82 -11.33
CA GLN A 34 -14.35 5.89 -11.84
C GLN A 34 -15.77 5.80 -11.27
N GLU A 35 -16.35 4.61 -11.23
CA GLU A 35 -17.67 4.38 -10.64
C GLU A 35 -17.68 4.72 -9.16
N ALA A 36 -16.69 4.22 -8.41
CA ALA A 36 -16.57 4.48 -6.98
C ALA A 36 -16.36 5.97 -6.69
N LEU A 37 -15.57 6.67 -7.50
CA LEU A 37 -15.37 8.11 -7.38
C LEU A 37 -16.66 8.89 -7.69
N ALA A 38 -17.44 8.48 -8.68
CA ALA A 38 -18.66 9.18 -9.11
C ALA A 38 -19.76 9.19 -8.03
N ILE A 39 -19.81 8.15 -7.18
CA ILE A 39 -20.81 8.02 -6.11
C ILE A 39 -20.25 8.18 -4.70
N GLY A 40 -18.92 8.15 -4.54
CA GLY A 40 -18.25 8.17 -3.25
C GLY A 40 -18.39 6.84 -2.49
N SER A 41 -17.80 5.77 -3.02
CA SER A 41 -17.81 4.44 -2.42
C SER A 41 -16.41 3.84 -2.26
N THR A 42 -16.34 2.62 -1.75
CA THR A 42 -15.12 1.83 -1.64
C THR A 42 -14.69 1.27 -3.00
N VAL A 43 -13.38 1.22 -3.26
CA VAL A 43 -12.77 0.52 -4.40
C VAL A 43 -11.61 -0.36 -3.91
N THR A 44 -11.36 -1.46 -4.61
CA THR A 44 -10.30 -2.42 -4.26
C THR A 44 -9.19 -2.37 -5.30
N SER A 45 -7.94 -2.24 -4.85
CA SER A 45 -6.75 -2.31 -5.71
C SER A 45 -6.47 -3.73 -6.18
N PHE A 46 -5.65 -3.88 -7.22
CA PHE A 46 -5.25 -5.21 -7.71
C PHE A 46 -4.55 -6.10 -6.66
N CYS A 47 -3.91 -5.51 -5.64
CA CYS A 47 -3.30 -6.27 -4.55
C CYS A 47 -4.23 -6.49 -3.35
N GLY A 48 -5.52 -6.12 -3.45
CA GLY A 48 -6.53 -6.36 -2.43
C GLY A 48 -6.62 -5.31 -1.32
N ILE A 49 -5.96 -4.15 -1.46
CA ILE A 49 -6.15 -3.03 -0.54
C ILE A 49 -7.42 -2.26 -0.93
N GLU A 50 -8.27 -2.04 0.05
CA GLU A 50 -9.51 -1.26 -0.08
C GLU A 50 -9.29 0.19 0.34
N VAL A 51 -9.87 1.13 -0.43
CA VAL A 51 -9.89 2.55 -0.08
C VAL A 51 -11.30 3.11 -0.22
N ASN A 52 -11.68 3.99 0.70
CA ASN A 52 -12.97 4.70 0.63
C ASN A 52 -12.76 6.02 -0.09
N LEU A 53 -13.41 6.19 -1.25
CA LEU A 53 -13.36 7.42 -2.02
C LEU A 53 -14.48 8.35 -1.59
N LEU A 54 -14.17 9.64 -1.51
CA LEU A 54 -15.19 10.68 -1.46
C LEU A 54 -15.71 10.93 -2.87
N ARG A 55 -16.97 11.34 -3.00
CA ARG A 55 -17.56 11.67 -4.30
C ARG A 55 -16.76 12.77 -5.00
N GLY A 56 -16.41 12.54 -6.26
CA GLY A 56 -15.61 13.45 -7.08
C GLY A 56 -15.93 13.36 -8.57
N ASP A 57 -15.14 14.06 -9.39
CA ASP A 57 -15.24 14.04 -10.84
C ASP A 57 -14.50 12.82 -11.42
N ALA A 58 -15.22 11.87 -11.99
CA ALA A 58 -14.62 10.70 -12.62
C ALA A 58 -13.80 11.04 -13.88
N ALA A 59 -14.05 12.19 -14.52
CA ALA A 59 -13.35 12.58 -15.75
C ALA A 59 -11.88 12.95 -15.52
N VAL A 60 -11.47 13.20 -14.27
CA VAL A 60 -10.06 13.49 -13.94
C VAL A 60 -9.22 12.22 -13.76
N VAL A 61 -9.84 11.04 -13.74
CA VAL A 61 -9.14 9.76 -13.59
C VAL A 61 -8.54 9.37 -14.93
N VAL A 62 -7.22 9.19 -14.96
CA VAL A 62 -6.47 8.83 -16.16
C VAL A 62 -5.98 7.40 -16.03
N GLU A 63 -6.10 6.63 -17.11
CA GLU A 63 -5.57 5.27 -17.19
C GLU A 63 -4.04 5.30 -17.20
N ALA A 64 -3.41 4.53 -16.32
CA ALA A 64 -1.98 4.28 -16.38
C ALA A 64 -1.66 3.39 -17.58
N THR A 65 -0.73 3.81 -18.43
CA THR A 65 -0.29 3.05 -19.62
C THR A 65 1.03 2.31 -19.39
N GLU A 66 1.82 2.74 -18.42
CA GLU A 66 3.07 2.13 -17.99
C GLU A 66 3.19 2.21 -16.46
N PRO A 67 3.91 1.27 -15.80
CA PRO A 67 4.07 1.30 -14.35
C PRO A 67 5.14 2.31 -13.92
N GLY A 68 4.84 3.04 -12.84
CA GLY A 68 5.75 3.92 -12.13
C GLY A 68 6.72 3.17 -11.22
N VAL A 69 7.78 3.85 -10.75
CA VAL A 69 8.75 3.27 -9.80
C VAL A 69 8.20 3.20 -8.39
N GLU A 70 7.20 4.03 -8.11
CA GLU A 70 6.40 4.16 -6.90
C GLU A 70 5.28 3.12 -6.82
N ASP A 71 4.90 2.50 -7.94
CA ASP A 71 3.80 1.54 -7.97
C ASP A 71 4.07 0.30 -7.10
N CYS A 72 2.99 -0.23 -6.53
CA CYS A 72 2.98 -1.50 -5.83
C CYS A 72 3.30 -2.62 -6.83
N ILE A 73 4.43 -3.32 -6.60
CA ILE A 73 4.89 -4.39 -7.50
C ILE A 73 3.84 -5.50 -7.68
N THR A 74 3.08 -5.84 -6.64
CA THR A 74 2.00 -6.82 -6.71
C THR A 74 0.87 -6.34 -7.63
N CYS A 75 0.47 -5.06 -7.54
CA CYS A 75 -0.50 -4.48 -8.47
C CYS A 75 -0.01 -4.55 -9.91
N VAL A 76 1.27 -4.19 -10.16
CA VAL A 76 1.87 -4.23 -11.49
C VAL A 76 1.91 -5.65 -12.06
N ASP A 77 2.25 -6.64 -11.24
CA ASP A 77 2.30 -8.05 -11.66
C ASP A 77 0.92 -8.59 -12.06
N VAL A 78 -0.12 -8.25 -11.29
CA VAL A 78 -1.51 -8.61 -11.59
C VAL A 78 -2.01 -7.88 -12.82
N TRP A 79 -1.81 -6.57 -12.91
CA TRP A 79 -2.22 -5.74 -14.05
C TRP A 79 -1.57 -6.22 -15.35
N ARG A 80 -0.29 -6.61 -15.31
CA ARG A 80 0.44 -7.17 -16.46
C ARG A 80 0.16 -8.66 -16.71
N GLN A 81 -0.76 -9.27 -15.95
CA GLN A 81 -1.14 -10.69 -16.07
C GLN A 81 0.06 -11.64 -16.01
N ARG A 82 1.05 -11.35 -15.15
CA ARG A 82 2.24 -12.20 -15.06
C ARG A 82 1.87 -13.57 -14.52
N ARG A 83 2.45 -14.61 -15.13
CA ARG A 83 2.23 -16.00 -14.70
C ARG A 83 3.00 -16.26 -13.41
N LEU A 84 2.27 -16.40 -12.32
CA LEU A 84 2.82 -16.84 -11.04
C LEU A 84 3.01 -18.36 -11.05
N VAL A 85 4.14 -18.83 -10.52
CA VAL A 85 4.41 -20.25 -10.28
C VAL A 85 4.32 -20.55 -8.80
N ARG A 86 3.99 -21.80 -8.45
CA ARG A 86 3.91 -22.29 -7.07
C ARG A 86 5.03 -23.31 -6.87
N LEU A 87 5.67 -23.30 -5.71
CA LEU A 87 6.58 -24.37 -5.27
C LEU A 87 5.78 -25.43 -4.50
#